data_AF-A0A2D8XK95-F1
#
_entry.id   AF-A0A2D8XK95-F1
#
_cell.length_a   1.000
_cell.length_b   1.000
_cell.length_c   1.000
_cell.angle_alpha   90.00
_cell.angle_beta   90.00
_cell.angle_gamma   90.00
#
_symmetry.space_group_name_H-M   'P 1'
#
loop_
_entity.id
_entity.type
_entity.pdbx_description
1 polymer ?
#
loop_
_entity_poly.entity_id
_entity_poly.type
_entity_poly.pdbx_seq_one_letter_code
_entity_poly.pdbx_strand_id
1 'polypeptide(L)'
;MKKMLALDIETANFSHEIGGWGSSHLFEPTVVATWDGERGVVYANEKVSKYLPEGTEVKPLHPKTIGEDLAKHVSEGGMVLGHNLKQFDLPIIRDALDCWTAGDIMAKSEEQVFDTSALLKSITGHAVPLSDACLHTLKKGKLMNSHDAPVEWRKGNYDKVAEYCLKDSQLVYELWEHGLNEGFVKARCRKTGEVKEYEVDW
;
A
#
# COMPACT_ATOMS: atom_id res chain seq x y z
N MET A 1 9.64 -8.23 -18.19
CA MET A 1 8.89 -8.18 -16.92
C MET A 1 8.42 -6.74 -16.72
N LYS A 2 7.13 -6.50 -16.42
CA LYS A 2 6.65 -5.13 -16.17
C LYS A 2 7.30 -4.61 -14.87
N LYS A 3 7.64 -3.32 -14.83
CA LYS A 3 8.17 -2.70 -13.61
C LYS A 3 7.03 -2.47 -12.61
N MET A 4 7.20 -2.94 -11.38
CA MET A 4 6.22 -2.71 -10.31
C MET A 4 6.66 -1.54 -9.44
N LEU A 5 5.69 -0.74 -9.00
CA LEU A 5 5.88 0.27 -7.97
C LEU A 5 4.85 -0.01 -6.88
N ALA A 6 5.30 -0.61 -5.78
CA ALA A 6 4.45 -0.83 -4.62
C ALA A 6 4.06 0.52 -4.01
N LEU A 7 2.82 0.65 -3.56
CA LEU A 7 2.28 1.85 -2.94
C LEU A 7 1.44 1.48 -1.70
N ASP A 8 1.55 2.32 -0.67
CA ASP A 8 0.76 2.29 0.55
C ASP A 8 0.51 3.72 1.07
N ILE A 9 -0.58 3.94 1.82
CA ILE A 9 -0.93 5.23 2.42
C ILE A 9 -1.40 5.09 3.87
N GLU A 10 -1.00 6.05 4.69
CA GLU A 10 -1.49 6.22 6.06
C GLU A 10 -2.27 7.54 6.21
N THR A 11 -3.23 7.56 7.14
CA THR A 11 -4.11 8.71 7.41
C THR A 11 -4.07 9.12 8.88
N ALA A 12 -4.37 10.39 9.18
CA ALA A 12 -4.47 10.92 10.54
C ALA A 12 -5.81 10.58 11.22
N ASN A 13 -6.80 10.12 10.47
CA ASN A 13 -8.14 9.81 10.92
C ASN A 13 -8.62 8.42 10.49
N PHE A 14 -9.55 7.88 11.27
CA PHE A 14 -10.20 6.61 11.05
C PHE A 14 -11.45 6.78 10.21
N SER A 15 -11.81 5.74 9.45
CA SER A 15 -13.06 5.71 8.67
C SER A 15 -14.30 5.98 9.53
N HIS A 16 -14.35 5.50 10.78
CA HIS A 16 -15.51 5.72 11.67
C HIS A 16 -15.62 7.16 12.18
N GLU A 17 -14.54 7.95 12.17
CA GLU A 17 -14.58 9.37 12.55
C GLU A 17 -15.17 10.25 11.44
N ILE A 18 -15.18 9.75 10.19
CA ILE A 18 -15.62 10.50 9.00
C ILE A 18 -16.88 9.92 8.33
N GLY A 19 -17.62 9.06 9.03
CA GLY A 19 -18.87 8.49 8.53
C GLY A 19 -18.73 7.23 7.66
N GLY A 20 -17.54 6.62 7.63
CA GLY A 20 -17.26 5.34 6.98
C GLY A 20 -16.42 5.47 5.70
N TRP A 21 -16.16 4.32 5.07
CA TRP A 21 -15.29 4.21 3.89
C TRP A 21 -15.80 4.92 2.63
N GLY A 22 -17.08 5.32 2.59
CA GLY A 22 -17.66 6.08 1.48
C GLY A 22 -17.25 7.56 1.45
N SER A 23 -16.60 8.05 2.51
CA SER A 23 -16.19 9.45 2.67
C SER A 23 -14.71 9.65 2.35
N SER A 24 -14.22 9.10 1.23
CA SER A 24 -12.80 9.15 0.83
C SER A 24 -12.19 10.56 0.87
N HIS A 25 -12.95 11.59 0.49
CA HIS A 25 -12.57 13.01 0.51
C HIS A 25 -12.40 13.61 1.92
N LEU A 26 -12.85 12.93 2.98
CA LEU A 26 -12.72 13.38 4.37
C LEU A 26 -11.54 12.74 5.09
N PHE A 27 -10.85 11.77 4.48
CA PHE A 27 -9.60 11.27 5.05
C PHE A 27 -8.55 12.38 5.05
N GLU A 28 -7.63 12.30 6.01
CA GLU A 28 -6.50 13.21 6.14
C GLU A 28 -5.21 12.43 5.86
N PRO A 29 -4.74 12.34 4.60
CA PRO A 29 -3.49 11.68 4.25
C PRO A 29 -2.30 12.28 4.99
N THR A 30 -1.44 11.42 5.55
CA THR A 30 -0.26 11.84 6.31
C THR A 30 1.02 11.40 5.64
N VAL A 31 1.06 10.15 5.19
CA VAL A 31 2.18 9.56 4.48
C VAL A 31 1.67 8.74 3.31
N VAL A 32 2.30 8.90 2.15
CA VAL A 32 2.28 7.89 1.09
C VAL A 32 3.69 7.37 0.93
N ALA A 33 3.86 6.08 0.74
CA ALA A 33 5.15 5.49 0.43
C ALA A 33 5.08 4.70 -0.87
N THR A 34 6.21 4.67 -1.59
CA THR A 34 6.37 3.81 -2.76
C THR A 34 7.69 3.06 -2.73
N TRP A 35 7.70 1.85 -3.28
CA TRP A 35 8.90 1.00 -3.39
C TRP A 35 8.99 0.34 -4.77
N ASP A 36 10.11 0.52 -5.47
CA ASP A 36 10.31 0.01 -6.84
C ASP A 36 11.07 -1.34 -6.89
N GLY A 37 11.37 -1.93 -5.74
CA GLY A 37 12.23 -3.11 -5.60
C GLY A 37 13.64 -2.80 -5.08
N GLU A 38 14.09 -1.55 -5.23
CA GLU A 38 15.45 -1.12 -4.85
C GLU A 38 15.44 0.14 -3.97
N ARG A 39 14.57 1.11 -4.28
CA ARG A 39 14.53 2.42 -3.63
C ARG A 39 13.11 2.78 -3.19
N GLY A 40 13.06 3.45 -2.04
CA GLY A 40 11.84 3.98 -1.46
C GLY A 40 11.69 5.47 -1.72
N VAL A 41 10.45 5.92 -1.92
CA VAL A 41 10.08 7.33 -1.85
C VAL A 41 8.98 7.47 -0.81
N VAL A 42 9.16 8.40 0.13
CA VAL A 42 8.17 8.75 1.15
C VAL A 42 7.68 10.17 0.88
N TYR A 43 6.38 10.33 0.74
CA TYR A 43 5.69 11.60 0.61
C TYR A 43 5.01 11.89 1.95
N ALA A 44 5.45 12.92 2.67
CA ALA A 44 4.90 13.25 3.99
C ALA A 44 4.48 14.73 4.07
N ASN A 45 3.40 15.01 4.80
CA ASN A 45 2.98 16.38 5.10
C ASN A 45 3.67 16.96 6.35
N GLU A 46 4.41 16.14 7.09
CA GLU A 46 5.27 16.53 8.21
C GLU A 46 6.73 16.16 7.95
N LYS A 47 7.65 16.70 8.74
CA LYS A 47 9.08 16.41 8.60
C LYS A 47 9.40 14.98 9.03
N VAL A 48 9.96 14.20 8.10
CA VAL A 48 10.47 12.84 8.32
C VAL A 48 11.96 12.80 7.98
N SER A 49 12.76 12.16 8.81
CA SER A 49 14.22 12.07 8.64
C SER A 49 14.87 10.87 9.32
N LYS A 50 14.13 10.06 10.08
CA LYS A 50 14.66 8.92 10.83
C LYS A 50 14.03 7.61 10.39
N TYR A 51 14.71 6.51 10.72
CA TYR A 51 14.25 5.12 10.56
C TYR A 51 13.99 4.65 9.12
N LEU A 52 14.17 5.52 8.14
CA LEU A 52 14.11 5.14 6.73
C LEU A 52 15.40 4.46 6.28
N PRO A 53 15.34 3.43 5.42
CA PRO A 53 16.51 2.85 4.79
C PRO A 53 17.36 3.90 4.07
N GLU A 54 18.67 3.66 4.02
CA GLU A 54 19.60 4.51 3.26
C GLU A 54 19.18 4.59 1.78
N GLY A 55 19.25 5.79 1.21
CA GLY A 55 18.82 6.04 -0.17
C GLY A 55 17.32 6.27 -0.34
N THR A 56 16.52 6.21 0.72
CA THR A 56 15.10 6.61 0.66
C THR A 56 14.98 8.11 0.40
N GLU A 57 14.22 8.48 -0.63
CA GLU A 57 13.90 9.87 -0.93
C GLU A 57 12.69 10.33 -0.11
N VAL A 58 12.74 11.54 0.45
CA VAL A 58 11.60 12.14 1.15
C VAL A 58 11.15 13.39 0.39
N LYS A 59 9.87 13.40 0.02
CA LYS A 59 9.21 14.46 -0.76
C LYS A 59 8.03 15.05 0.03
N PRO A 60 7.62 16.29 -0.27
CA PRO A 60 6.38 16.82 0.30
C PRO A 60 5.17 16.03 -0.22
N LEU A 61 4.24 15.69 0.67
CA LEU A 61 2.94 15.13 0.29
C LEU A 61 2.09 16.20 -0.38
N HIS A 62 2.10 16.21 -1.71
CA HIS A 62 1.38 17.17 -2.53
C HIS A 62 0.90 16.45 -3.81
N PRO A 63 -0.35 16.67 -4.27
CA PRO A 63 -0.92 15.95 -5.42
C PRO A 63 -0.06 16.05 -6.68
N LYS A 64 0.52 17.22 -6.94
CA LYS A 64 1.45 17.41 -8.06
C LYS A 64 2.67 16.49 -7.96
N THR A 65 3.32 16.43 -6.79
CA THR A 65 4.57 15.67 -6.60
C THR A 65 4.34 14.17 -6.79
N ILE A 66 3.39 13.60 -6.04
CA ILE A 66 3.05 12.18 -6.18
C ILE A 66 2.44 11.87 -7.55
N GLY A 67 1.61 12.77 -8.08
CA GLY A 67 0.96 12.61 -9.37
C GLY A 67 1.95 12.59 -10.54
N GLU A 68 3.01 13.42 -10.51
CA GLU A 68 4.07 13.42 -11.52
C GLU A 68 4.90 12.13 -11.45
N ASP A 69 5.25 11.66 -10.25
CA ASP A 69 6.01 10.41 -10.07
C ASP A 69 5.21 9.19 -10.52
N LEU A 70 3.93 9.09 -10.13
CA LEU A 70 3.03 8.02 -10.58
C LEU A 70 2.80 8.06 -12.08
N ALA A 71 2.54 9.25 -12.65
CA ALA A 71 2.32 9.41 -14.09
C ALA A 71 3.56 9.00 -14.88
N LYS A 72 4.76 9.38 -14.41
CA LYS A 72 6.03 8.98 -15.02
C LYS A 72 6.18 7.46 -15.03
N HIS A 73 6.05 6.80 -13.88
CA HIS A 73 6.17 5.33 -13.77
C HIS A 73 5.23 4.61 -14.74
N VAL A 74 3.96 5.03 -14.76
CA VAL A 74 2.94 4.45 -15.63
C VAL A 74 3.23 4.72 -17.12
N SER A 75 3.69 5.93 -17.47
CA SER A 75 4.05 6.27 -18.85
C SER A 75 5.24 5.46 -19.39
N GLU A 76 6.13 5.01 -18.50
CA GLU A 76 7.25 4.12 -18.81
C GLU A 76 6.84 2.64 -18.90
N GLY A 77 5.54 2.33 -18.81
CA GLY A 77 4.98 0.98 -18.88
C GLY A 77 4.98 0.23 -17.54
N GLY A 78 5.19 0.93 -16.43
CA GLY A 78 5.11 0.38 -15.09
C GLY A 78 3.66 0.17 -14.62
N MET A 79 3.49 -0.69 -13.62
CA MET A 79 2.22 -0.89 -12.90
C MET A 79 2.37 -0.47 -11.43
N VAL A 80 1.28 0.01 -10.85
CA VAL A 80 1.18 0.28 -9.41
C VAL A 80 0.75 -1.00 -8.71
N LEU A 81 1.52 -1.43 -7.74
CA LEU A 81 1.31 -2.63 -6.94
C LEU A 81 0.82 -2.20 -5.54
N GLY A 82 -0.08 -2.96 -4.94
CA GLY A 82 -0.41 -2.75 -3.54
C GLY A 82 -1.41 -3.76 -3.01
N HIS A 83 -1.98 -3.45 -1.84
CA HIS A 83 -2.86 -4.36 -1.13
C HIS A 83 -4.12 -3.62 -0.68
N ASN A 84 -5.20 -3.76 -1.44
CA ASN A 84 -6.47 -3.03 -1.30
C ASN A 84 -6.47 -1.61 -1.90
N LEU A 85 -5.55 -1.33 -2.83
CA LEU A 85 -5.38 -0.02 -3.50
C LEU A 85 -6.68 0.55 -4.07
N LYS A 86 -7.48 -0.29 -4.75
CA LYS A 86 -8.67 0.19 -5.48
C LYS A 86 -9.82 0.57 -4.54
N GLN A 87 -9.82 0.05 -3.31
CA GLN A 87 -10.88 0.29 -2.33
C GLN A 87 -10.46 1.23 -1.20
N PHE A 88 -9.18 1.59 -1.12
CA PHE A 88 -8.68 2.47 -0.07
C PHE A 88 -7.70 3.52 -0.60
N ASP A 89 -6.51 3.10 -1.01
CA ASP A 89 -5.39 4.02 -1.20
C ASP A 89 -5.60 5.00 -2.34
N LEU A 90 -5.89 4.49 -3.55
CA LEU A 90 -6.09 5.31 -4.73
C LEU A 90 -7.33 6.21 -4.62
N PRO A 91 -8.50 5.75 -4.09
CA PRO A 91 -9.61 6.64 -3.78
C PRO A 91 -9.23 7.81 -2.88
N ILE A 92 -8.43 7.59 -1.84
CA ILE A 92 -8.02 8.65 -0.91
C ILE A 92 -7.04 9.61 -1.57
N ILE A 93 -6.04 9.10 -2.29
CA ILE A 93 -5.10 9.94 -3.05
C ILE A 93 -5.87 10.79 -4.08
N ARG A 94 -6.86 10.22 -4.75
CA ARG A 94 -7.70 10.95 -5.70
C ARG A 94 -8.54 12.03 -5.01
N ASP A 95 -9.27 11.68 -3.96
CA ASP A 95 -10.32 12.53 -3.41
C ASP A 95 -9.85 13.51 -2.34
N ALA A 96 -8.96 13.08 -1.44
CA ALA A 96 -8.48 13.91 -0.33
C ALA A 96 -7.28 14.78 -0.72
N LEU A 97 -6.41 14.30 -1.62
CA LEU A 97 -5.30 15.11 -2.14
C LEU A 97 -5.67 15.86 -3.43
N ASP A 98 -6.81 15.59 -4.06
CA ASP A 98 -7.17 16.11 -5.39
C ASP A 98 -6.13 15.71 -6.46
N CYS A 99 -5.69 14.44 -6.44
CA CYS A 99 -4.70 13.91 -7.38
C CYS A 99 -5.39 13.21 -8.57
N TRP A 100 -5.52 13.93 -9.68
CA TRP A 100 -6.12 13.39 -10.92
C TRP A 100 -5.44 12.12 -11.43
N THR A 101 -4.11 12.03 -11.34
CA THR A 101 -3.34 10.85 -11.79
C THR A 101 -3.79 9.56 -11.11
N ALA A 102 -4.11 9.59 -9.81
CA ALA A 102 -4.62 8.42 -9.11
C ALA A 102 -5.99 7.98 -9.67
N GLY A 103 -6.84 8.93 -10.03
CA GLY A 103 -8.12 8.65 -10.71
C GLY A 103 -7.94 8.01 -12.09
N ASP A 104 -6.98 8.50 -12.89
CA ASP A 104 -6.67 7.94 -14.22
C ASP A 104 -6.11 6.50 -14.12
N ILE A 105 -5.22 6.24 -13.17
CA ILE A 105 -4.67 4.91 -12.88
C ILE A 105 -5.78 3.94 -12.47
N MET A 106 -6.70 4.38 -11.60
CA MET A 106 -7.85 3.58 -11.19
C MET A 106 -8.78 3.23 -12.36
N ALA A 107 -8.99 4.16 -13.30
CA ALA A 107 -9.88 3.95 -14.44
C ALA A 107 -9.36 2.87 -15.41
N LYS A 108 -8.03 2.72 -15.54
CA LYS A 108 -7.34 1.77 -16.42
C LYS A 108 -7.04 0.43 -15.73
N SER A 109 -7.83 0.11 -14.71
CA SER A 109 -7.50 -0.66 -13.52
C SER A 109 -6.77 -2.01 -13.71
N GLU A 110 -7.03 -2.79 -14.75
CA GLU A 110 -6.42 -4.13 -14.91
C GLU A 110 -5.04 -4.05 -15.58
N GLU A 111 -4.78 -3.01 -16.35
CA GLU A 111 -3.52 -2.85 -17.08
C GLU A 111 -2.45 -2.15 -16.23
N GLN A 112 -2.88 -1.37 -15.23
CA GLN A 112 -2.05 -0.44 -14.47
C GLN A 112 -2.04 -0.67 -12.95
N VAL A 113 -2.98 -1.45 -12.40
CA VAL A 113 -3.03 -1.71 -10.95
C VAL A 113 -3.02 -3.21 -10.66
N PHE A 114 -1.99 -3.64 -9.96
CA PHE A 114 -1.87 -4.97 -9.38
C PHE A 114 -2.31 -4.94 -7.91
N ASP A 115 -3.52 -5.38 -7.62
CA ASP A 115 -4.07 -5.38 -6.25
C ASP A 115 -4.08 -6.79 -5.66
N THR A 116 -3.06 -7.08 -4.84
CA THR A 116 -2.89 -8.40 -4.20
C THR A 116 -4.08 -8.78 -3.32
N SER A 117 -4.77 -7.82 -2.69
CA SER A 117 -5.92 -8.09 -1.84
C SER A 117 -7.13 -8.54 -2.66
N ALA A 118 -7.37 -7.91 -3.80
CA ALA A 118 -8.42 -8.32 -4.73
C ALA A 118 -8.20 -9.73 -5.28
N LEU A 119 -6.96 -10.03 -5.70
CA LEU A 119 -6.57 -11.35 -6.20
C LEU A 119 -6.71 -12.43 -5.11
N LEU A 120 -6.17 -12.19 -3.91
CA LEU A 120 -6.29 -13.12 -2.79
C LEU A 120 -7.75 -13.32 -2.37
N LYS A 121 -8.58 -12.27 -2.39
CA LYS A 121 -10.00 -12.39 -2.09
C LYS A 121 -10.73 -13.27 -3.12
N SER A 122 -10.34 -13.21 -4.39
CA SER A 122 -10.95 -14.02 -5.45
C SER A 122 -10.71 -15.53 -5.24
N ILE A 123 -9.54 -15.91 -4.72
CA ILE A 123 -9.18 -17.32 -4.49
C ILE A 123 -9.57 -17.84 -3.10
N THR A 124 -9.48 -17.00 -2.06
CA THR A 124 -9.79 -17.41 -0.68
C THR A 124 -11.26 -17.23 -0.31
N GLY A 125 -12.00 -16.41 -1.06
CA GLY A 125 -13.38 -16.03 -0.77
C GLY A 125 -13.54 -15.00 0.36
N HIS A 126 -12.45 -14.44 0.90
CA HIS A 126 -12.49 -13.39 1.92
C HIS A 126 -11.30 -12.43 1.81
N ALA A 127 -11.40 -11.25 2.44
CA ALA A 127 -10.24 -10.37 2.54
C ALA A 127 -9.14 -11.04 3.39
N VAL A 128 -7.94 -11.11 2.84
CA VAL A 128 -6.72 -11.59 3.52
C VAL A 128 -5.89 -10.36 3.87
N PRO A 129 -5.65 -10.06 5.16
CA PRO A 129 -4.77 -8.95 5.53
C PRO A 129 -3.33 -9.18 5.03
N LEU A 130 -2.66 -8.11 4.59
CA LEU A 130 -1.24 -8.16 4.22
C LEU A 130 -0.37 -8.82 5.30
N SER A 131 -0.64 -8.51 6.57
CA SER A 131 0.08 -9.09 7.71
C SER A 131 -0.03 -10.61 7.78
N ASP A 132 -1.20 -11.17 7.50
CA ASP A 132 -1.46 -12.61 7.54
C ASP A 132 -0.75 -13.31 6.38
N ALA A 133 -0.85 -12.75 5.17
CA ALA A 133 -0.16 -13.25 3.98
C ALA A 133 1.37 -13.22 4.17
N CYS A 134 1.94 -12.09 4.60
CA CYS A 134 3.38 -11.95 4.81
C CYS A 134 3.91 -12.84 5.94
N LEU A 135 3.17 -12.96 7.05
CA LEU A 135 3.59 -13.83 8.16
C LEU A 135 3.66 -15.29 7.72
N HIS A 136 2.66 -15.77 6.99
CA HIS A 136 2.58 -17.18 6.66
C HIS A 136 3.43 -17.55 5.44
N THR A 137 3.62 -16.63 4.50
CA THR A 137 4.40 -16.80 3.27
C THR A 137 5.87 -16.48 3.49
N LEU A 138 6.18 -15.25 3.94
CA LEU A 138 7.54 -14.70 4.01
C LEU A 138 8.17 -14.86 5.41
N LYS A 139 7.41 -15.32 6.41
CA LYS A 139 7.80 -15.33 7.83
C LYS A 139 8.13 -13.95 8.39
N LYS A 140 7.54 -12.90 7.80
CA LYS A 140 7.70 -11.51 8.21
C LYS A 140 6.42 -11.00 8.86
N GLY A 141 6.52 -10.54 10.10
CA GLY A 141 5.43 -9.85 10.79
C GLY A 141 5.42 -8.35 10.50
N LYS A 142 4.30 -7.68 10.80
CA LYS A 142 4.24 -6.22 10.75
C LYS A 142 5.01 -5.61 11.92
N LEU A 143 5.60 -4.44 11.67
CA LEU A 143 6.16 -3.60 12.71
C LEU A 143 5.06 -2.90 13.54
N MET A 144 3.88 -2.70 12.96
CA MET A 144 2.74 -2.01 13.55
C MET A 144 1.42 -2.52 12.94
N ASN A 145 0.31 -2.49 13.68
CA ASN A 145 -0.99 -2.71 13.07
C ASN A 145 -1.46 -1.41 12.42
N SER A 146 -2.04 -1.45 11.21
CA SER A 146 -2.49 -0.23 10.50
C SER A 146 -3.49 0.63 11.31
N HIS A 147 -4.19 0.07 12.31
CA HIS A 147 -5.04 0.85 13.21
C HIS A 147 -4.27 1.76 14.19
N ASP A 148 -2.98 1.52 14.39
CA ASP A 148 -2.13 2.32 15.28
C ASP A 148 -1.62 3.59 14.57
N ALA A 149 -1.58 3.62 13.24
CA ALA A 149 -0.98 4.72 12.48
C ALA A 149 -1.65 6.09 12.74
N PRO A 150 -3.00 6.23 12.72
CA PRO A 150 -3.64 7.49 13.09
C PRO A 150 -3.33 7.93 14.53
N VAL A 151 -3.23 6.97 15.46
CA VAL A 151 -2.94 7.24 16.87
C VAL A 151 -1.51 7.74 17.05
N GLU A 152 -0.55 7.08 16.42
CA GLU A 152 0.87 7.44 16.51
C GLU A 152 1.16 8.74 15.78
N TRP A 153 0.49 8.99 14.66
CA TRP A 153 0.56 10.28 13.98
C TRP A 153 0.12 11.43 14.89
N ARG A 154 -1.03 11.31 15.55
CA ARG A 154 -1.54 12.31 16.51
C ARG A 154 -0.62 12.55 17.70
N LYS A 155 0.24 11.59 18.05
CA LYS A 155 1.25 11.74 19.10
C LYS A 155 2.53 12.45 18.63
N GLY A 156 2.64 12.77 17.34
CA GLY A 156 3.84 13.36 16.74
C GLY A 156 4.90 12.33 16.33
N ASN A 157 4.57 11.04 16.26
CA ASN A 157 5.51 9.98 15.88
C ASN A 157 5.63 9.84 14.35
N TYR A 158 5.88 10.95 13.65
CA TYR A 158 5.84 11.01 12.18
C TYR A 158 6.87 10.10 11.50
N ASP A 159 8.12 10.12 11.98
CA ASP A 159 9.18 9.23 11.47
C ASP A 159 8.77 7.75 11.54
N LYS A 160 8.06 7.38 12.60
CA LYS A 160 7.62 6.02 12.88
C LYS A 160 6.51 5.59 11.92
N VAL A 161 5.51 6.45 11.70
CA VAL A 161 4.43 6.18 10.74
C VAL A 161 4.99 6.08 9.31
N ALA A 162 5.96 6.94 8.97
CA ALA A 162 6.60 6.89 7.67
C ALA A 162 7.43 5.61 7.44
N GLU A 163 8.16 5.16 8.46
CA GLU A 163 8.85 3.86 8.43
C GLU A 163 7.87 2.71 8.14
N TYR A 164 6.71 2.69 8.80
CA TYR A 164 5.73 1.61 8.62
C TYR A 164 5.06 1.63 7.26
N CYS A 165 4.65 2.79 6.78
CA CYS A 165 4.05 2.92 5.45
C CYS A 165 5.03 2.44 4.36
N LEU A 166 6.30 2.82 4.45
CA LEU A 166 7.33 2.31 3.54
C LEU A 166 7.55 0.81 3.72
N LYS A 167 7.50 0.30 4.95
CA LYS A 167 7.66 -1.13 5.21
C LYS A 167 6.52 -1.95 4.61
N ASP A 168 5.28 -1.47 4.69
CA ASP A 168 4.13 -2.15 4.09
C ASP A 168 4.22 -2.14 2.55
N SER A 169 4.71 -1.06 1.93
CA SER A 169 5.07 -1.04 0.50
C SER A 169 6.15 -2.06 0.13
N GLN A 170 7.18 -2.23 0.97
CA GLN A 170 8.19 -3.28 0.75
C GLN A 170 7.61 -4.69 0.91
N LEU A 171 6.79 -4.92 1.93
CA LEU A 171 6.20 -6.22 2.20
C LEU A 171 5.26 -6.67 1.07
N VAL A 172 4.46 -5.77 0.50
CA VAL A 172 3.61 -6.13 -0.64
C VAL A 172 4.43 -6.41 -1.90
N TYR A 173 5.55 -5.71 -2.10
CA TYR A 173 6.49 -6.00 -3.19
C TYR A 173 7.11 -7.40 -3.04
N GLU A 174 7.64 -7.72 -1.86
CA GLU A 174 8.23 -9.03 -1.59
C GLU A 174 7.20 -10.16 -1.67
N LEU A 175 5.95 -9.90 -1.24
CA LEU A 175 4.87 -10.87 -1.36
C LEU A 175 4.57 -11.15 -2.84
N TRP A 176 4.43 -10.09 -3.64
CA TRP A 176 4.24 -10.20 -5.08
C TRP A 176 5.36 -10.98 -5.76
N GLU A 177 6.61 -10.64 -5.45
CA GLU A 177 7.79 -11.32 -6.00
C GLU A 177 7.81 -12.81 -5.62
N HIS A 178 7.42 -13.15 -4.38
CA HIS A 178 7.27 -14.55 -3.99
C HIS A 178 6.18 -15.26 -4.80
N GLY A 179 5.00 -14.66 -4.97
CA GLY A 179 3.93 -15.27 -5.77
C GLY A 179 4.32 -15.46 -7.24
N LEU A 180 5.06 -14.51 -7.82
CA LEU A 180 5.60 -14.61 -9.18
C LEU A 180 6.62 -15.75 -9.32
N ASN A 181 7.51 -15.92 -8.34
CA ASN A 181 8.60 -16.89 -8.42
C ASN A 181 8.19 -18.31 -8.02
N GLU A 182 7.32 -18.43 -7.02
CA GLU A 182 6.96 -19.71 -6.40
C GLU A 182 5.55 -20.20 -6.78
N GLY A 183 4.69 -19.34 -7.35
CA GLY A 183 3.35 -19.70 -7.79
C GLY A 183 2.34 -19.91 -6.66
N PHE A 184 2.66 -19.54 -5.42
CA PHE A 184 1.73 -19.65 -4.29
C PHE A 184 1.90 -18.55 -3.25
N VAL A 185 0.87 -18.36 -2.42
CA VAL A 185 0.88 -17.54 -1.19
C VAL A 185 0.20 -18.31 -0.06
N LYS A 186 0.64 -18.12 1.18
CA LYS A 186 0.07 -18.74 2.37
C LYS A 186 -0.74 -17.75 3.19
N ALA A 187 -1.94 -18.14 3.58
CA ALA A 187 -2.82 -17.33 4.42
C ALA A 187 -3.74 -18.20 5.29
N ARG A 188 -4.28 -17.62 6.36
CA ARG A 188 -5.20 -18.31 7.26
C ARG A 188 -6.59 -18.41 6.64
N CYS A 189 -7.10 -19.63 6.55
CA CYS A 189 -8.48 -19.88 6.17
C CYS A 189 -9.42 -19.45 7.31
N ARG A 190 -10.30 -18.48 7.07
CA ARG A 190 -11.25 -18.02 8.11
C ARG A 190 -12.24 -19.09 8.59
N LYS A 191 -12.51 -20.11 7.76
CA LYS A 191 -13.46 -21.18 8.10
C LYS A 191 -12.86 -22.22 9.04
N THR A 192 -11.61 -22.63 8.78
CA THR A 192 -10.97 -23.71 9.55
C THR A 192 -9.94 -23.21 10.56
N GLY A 193 -9.48 -21.97 10.44
CA GLY A 193 -8.40 -21.40 11.25
C GLY A 193 -6.99 -21.89 10.83
N GLU A 194 -6.91 -22.84 9.91
CA GLU A 194 -5.67 -23.41 9.41
C GLU A 194 -4.97 -22.47 8.43
N VAL A 195 -3.65 -22.53 8.38
CA VAL A 195 -2.86 -21.88 7.34
C VAL A 195 -2.87 -22.77 6.10
N LYS A 196 -3.32 -22.22 4.98
CA LYS A 196 -3.37 -22.92 3.69
C LYS A 196 -2.46 -22.22 2.68
N GLU A 197 -1.98 -23.02 1.74
CA GLU A 197 -1.35 -22.54 0.53
C GLU A 197 -2.42 -22.31 -0.53
N TYR A 198 -2.33 -21.17 -1.22
CA TYR A 198 -3.21 -20.78 -2.31
C TYR A 198 -2.34 -20.54 -3.53
N GLU A 199 -2.59 -21.29 -4.60
CA GLU A 199 -1.92 -21.08 -5.88
C GLU A 199 -2.27 -19.70 -6.45
N VAL A 200 -1.26 -19.03 -7.01
CA VAL A 200 -1.39 -17.72 -7.65
C VAL A 200 -0.68 -17.71 -9.00
N ASP A 201 -1.24 -16.96 -9.94
CA ASP A 201 -0.65 -16.67 -11.25
C ASP A 201 -0.45 -15.16 -11.34
N TRP A 202 0.72 -14.68 -10.88
CA TRP A 202 1.04 -13.27 -10.62
C TRP A 202 2.10 -12.71 -11.57
#